data_AF-A0A849KE21-F1
#
_entry.id   AF-A0A849KE21-F1
#
_cell.length_a   1.000
_cell.length_b   1.000
_cell.length_c   1.000
_cell.angle_alpha   90.00
_cell.angle_beta   90.00
_cell.angle_gamma   90.00
#
_symmetry.space_group_name_H-M   'P 1'
#
loop_
_entity.id
_entity.type
_entity.pdbx_description
1 polymer ?
#
loop_
_entity_poly.entity_id
_entity_poly.type
_entity_poly.pdbx_seq_one_letter_code
_entity_poly.pdbx_strand_id
1 'polypeptide(L)'
;MLWKPATYGEHAFLRMYTVVAEDIEVGRRGGLDYLVSEERFRVFTKLAATLEVFYRSMRVAKQLAQDARHLESAALGKRLRSEVDLPAELCQDRAFLESALLAGRIIEDAKGIPVGLANGIYSEEASRCYICAIPLQKLHPNQRDHRSLDHLWPLSLGGESAEGNLMPACKDCNEKKRHMATWALAPIAAYHVADKGVTLPETWRIPLAWATLMKAAMNDGRLRTLKSAAKTAQPVAPNVPLEHRRGYVFMETMQMAGA
;
A
#
# COMPACT_ATOMS: atom_id res chain seq x y z
N MET A 1 -14.25 6.58 -0.72
CA MET A 1 -13.08 6.02 0.00
C MET A 1 -12.58 4.81 -0.76
N LEU A 2 -11.26 4.58 -0.86
CA LEU A 2 -10.70 3.52 -1.73
C LEU A 2 -10.80 2.11 -1.13
N TRP A 3 -10.65 1.99 0.19
CA TRP A 3 -10.81 0.75 0.94
C TRP A 3 -11.27 1.07 2.37
N LYS A 4 -11.57 0.05 3.17
CA LYS A 4 -11.90 0.23 4.60
C LYS A 4 -10.59 0.27 5.42
N PRO A 5 -10.29 1.35 6.14
CA PRO A 5 -9.05 1.44 6.93
C PRO A 5 -9.04 0.41 8.06
N ALA A 6 -7.88 -0.19 8.32
CA ALA A 6 -7.63 -1.05 9.48
C ALA A 6 -6.62 -0.45 10.47
N THR A 7 -5.96 0.65 10.12
CA THR A 7 -4.97 1.36 10.94
C THR A 7 -5.19 2.87 10.94
N TYR A 8 -4.61 3.57 11.91
CA TYR A 8 -4.61 5.04 11.92
C TYR A 8 -3.92 5.65 10.69
N GLY A 9 -2.82 5.05 10.23
CA GLY A 9 -2.14 5.47 9.00
C GLY A 9 -3.04 5.39 7.77
N GLU A 10 -3.76 4.28 7.60
CA GLU A 10 -4.74 4.15 6.51
C GLU A 10 -5.89 5.16 6.65
N HIS A 11 -6.40 5.36 7.87
CA HIS A 11 -7.50 6.30 8.11
C HIS A 11 -7.10 7.73 7.76
N ALA A 12 -5.90 8.17 8.19
CA ALA A 12 -5.35 9.47 7.84
C ALA A 12 -5.10 9.59 6.32
N PHE A 13 -4.52 8.56 5.68
CA PHE A 13 -4.26 8.55 4.24
C PHE A 13 -5.54 8.65 3.42
N LEU A 14 -6.55 7.84 3.73
CA LEU A 14 -7.80 7.80 2.97
C LEU A 14 -8.60 9.10 3.10
N ARG A 15 -8.49 9.78 4.24
CA ARG A 15 -9.11 11.09 4.44
C ARG A 15 -8.34 12.22 3.75
N MET A 16 -7.02 12.14 3.71
CA MET A 16 -6.23 13.03 2.86
C MET A 16 -6.55 12.80 1.38
N TYR A 17 -6.70 11.54 0.97
CA TYR A 17 -7.05 11.19 -0.40
C TYR A 17 -8.36 11.84 -0.82
N THR A 18 -9.40 11.87 0.02
CA THR A 18 -10.67 12.50 -0.38
C THR A 18 -10.54 13.99 -0.67
N VAL A 19 -9.67 14.70 0.05
CA VAL A 19 -9.45 16.15 -0.18
C VAL A 19 -8.47 16.38 -1.33
N VAL A 20 -7.28 15.79 -1.25
CA VAL A 20 -6.21 16.00 -2.26
C VAL A 20 -6.61 15.46 -3.63
N ALA A 21 -7.33 14.35 -3.69
CA ALA A 21 -7.71 13.77 -4.97
C ALA A 21 -8.83 14.54 -5.67
N GLU A 22 -9.64 15.32 -4.96
CA GLU A 22 -10.70 16.15 -5.57
C GLU A 22 -10.11 17.32 -6.36
N ASP A 23 -9.02 17.92 -5.88
CA ASP A 23 -8.32 19.03 -6.55
C ASP A 23 -7.50 18.62 -7.78
N ILE A 24 -7.32 17.31 -8.03
CA ILE A 24 -6.52 16.81 -9.15
C ILE A 24 -7.44 16.42 -10.31
N GLU A 25 -7.48 17.31 -11.31
CA GLU A 25 -8.06 17.03 -12.61
C GLU A 25 -7.06 16.30 -13.51
N VAL A 26 -7.35 15.03 -13.78
CA VAL A 26 -6.61 14.25 -14.79
C VAL A 26 -7.47 14.22 -16.04
N GLY A 27 -7.18 15.13 -16.97
CA GLY A 27 -7.80 15.18 -18.28
C GLY A 27 -6.92 14.51 -19.35
N ARG A 28 -7.56 13.95 -20.39
CA ARG A 28 -6.88 13.48 -21.59
C ARG A 28 -7.05 14.46 -22.76
N ARG A 29 -6.04 14.52 -23.62
CA ARG A 29 -6.16 15.01 -25.01
C ARG A 29 -5.86 13.84 -25.95
N GLY A 30 -6.89 13.19 -26.54
CA GLY A 30 -6.74 12.17 -27.59
C GLY A 30 -6.99 10.70 -27.19
N GLY A 31 -7.03 9.81 -28.19
CA GLY A 31 -7.51 8.40 -28.12
C GLY A 31 -6.44 7.33 -27.87
N LEU A 32 -5.74 7.41 -26.73
CA LEU A 32 -4.76 6.40 -26.29
C LEU A 32 -5.38 5.36 -25.32
N ASP A 33 -6.67 5.07 -25.46
CA ASP A 33 -7.39 4.14 -24.57
C ASP A 33 -6.85 2.71 -24.67
N TYR A 34 -6.15 2.39 -25.75
CA TYR A 34 -5.44 1.14 -25.96
C TYR A 34 -4.07 1.06 -25.23
N LEU A 35 -3.56 2.17 -24.68
CA LEU A 35 -2.26 2.22 -23.98
C LEU A 35 -2.36 2.42 -22.48
N VAL A 36 -3.42 3.08 -21.99
CA VAL A 36 -3.70 3.18 -20.55
C VAL A 36 -5.21 3.36 -20.36
N SER A 37 -5.81 2.65 -19.41
CA SER A 37 -7.17 2.97 -18.94
C SER A 37 -7.20 4.35 -18.27
N GLU A 38 -8.07 5.25 -18.74
CA GLU A 38 -8.21 6.60 -18.17
C GLU A 38 -8.54 6.56 -16.67
N GLU A 39 -9.51 5.73 -16.29
CA GLU A 39 -9.92 5.55 -14.90
C GLU A 39 -8.74 5.14 -14.02
N ARG A 40 -7.97 4.13 -14.45
CA ARG A 40 -6.82 3.65 -13.68
C ARG A 40 -5.70 4.68 -13.62
N PHE A 41 -5.45 5.41 -14.71
CA PHE A 41 -4.45 6.48 -14.73
C PHE A 41 -4.85 7.64 -13.79
N ARG A 42 -6.14 7.97 -13.75
CA ARG A 42 -6.69 8.97 -12.83
C ARG A 42 -6.52 8.52 -11.38
N VAL A 43 -6.89 7.27 -11.05
CA VAL A 43 -6.69 6.69 -9.72
C VAL A 43 -5.22 6.69 -9.33
N PHE A 44 -4.34 6.25 -10.23
CA PHE A 44 -2.90 6.23 -10.04
C PHE A 44 -2.33 7.60 -9.70
N THR A 45 -2.64 8.60 -10.53
CA THR A 45 -2.13 9.96 -10.37
C THR A 45 -2.58 10.56 -9.05
N LYS A 46 -3.86 10.36 -8.69
CA LYS A 46 -4.41 10.79 -7.40
C LYS A 46 -3.73 10.10 -6.22
N LEU A 47 -3.49 8.78 -6.31
CA LEU A 47 -2.78 8.01 -5.28
C LEU A 47 -1.34 8.48 -5.12
N ALA A 48 -0.61 8.67 -6.22
CA ALA A 48 0.79 9.10 -6.20
C ALA A 48 0.94 10.49 -5.58
N ALA A 49 0.11 11.45 -5.99
CA ALA A 49 0.11 12.80 -5.43
C ALA A 49 -0.26 12.81 -3.94
N THR A 50 -1.30 12.04 -3.55
CA THR A 50 -1.71 11.92 -2.15
C THR A 50 -0.58 11.32 -1.31
N LEU A 51 0.10 10.28 -1.79
CA LEU A 51 1.20 9.65 -1.07
C LEU A 51 2.35 10.62 -0.81
N GLU A 52 2.73 11.42 -1.80
CA GLU A 52 3.81 12.42 -1.65
C GLU A 52 3.50 13.42 -0.53
N VAL A 53 2.28 13.97 -0.52
CA VAL A 53 1.82 14.88 0.54
C VAL A 53 1.75 14.14 1.88
N PHE A 54 1.23 12.91 1.88
CA PHE A 54 1.09 12.08 3.07
C PHE A 54 2.43 11.77 3.74
N TYR A 55 3.46 11.40 2.99
CA TYR A 55 4.81 11.17 3.53
C TYR A 55 5.35 12.39 4.27
N ARG A 56 5.18 13.59 3.68
CA ARG A 56 5.59 14.85 4.31
C ARG A 56 4.79 15.10 5.59
N SER A 57 3.48 14.87 5.58
CA SER A 57 2.63 15.00 6.77
C SER A 57 3.00 14.02 7.88
N MET A 58 3.29 12.76 7.55
CA MET A 58 3.71 11.76 8.53
C MET A 58 5.06 12.10 9.16
N ARG A 59 5.98 12.72 8.40
CA ARG A 59 7.24 13.23 8.95
C ARG A 59 7.01 14.33 10.00
N VAL A 60 6.12 15.29 9.72
CA VAL A 60 5.75 16.35 10.68
C VAL A 60 5.05 15.76 11.91
N ALA A 61 4.12 14.82 11.70
CA ALA A 61 3.43 14.15 12.80
C ALA A 61 4.38 13.35 13.71
N LYS A 62 5.35 12.65 13.11
CA LYS A 62 6.42 11.94 13.83
C LYS A 62 7.25 12.92 14.69
N GLN A 63 7.72 14.02 14.10
CA GLN A 63 8.49 15.02 14.84
C GLN A 63 7.71 15.59 16.02
N LEU A 64 6.43 15.94 15.80
CA LEU A 64 5.60 16.44 16.89
C LEU A 64 5.42 15.38 18.00
N ALA A 65 5.29 14.10 17.63
CA ALA A 65 5.22 12.99 18.57
C ALA A 65 6.50 12.80 19.40
N GLN A 66 7.67 13.13 18.85
CA GLN A 66 8.95 13.16 19.58
C GLN A 66 9.00 14.31 20.59
N ASP A 67 8.55 15.50 20.16
CA ASP A 67 8.72 16.74 20.93
C ASP A 67 7.77 16.84 22.13
N ALA A 68 6.61 16.18 22.10
CA ALA A 68 5.54 16.40 23.07
C ALA A 68 4.99 15.11 23.70
N ARG A 69 5.05 15.03 25.04
CA ARG A 69 4.39 13.98 25.84
C ARG A 69 2.86 13.98 25.68
N HIS A 70 2.27 15.17 25.45
CA HIS A 70 0.86 15.34 25.16
C HIS A 70 0.71 16.00 23.79
N LEU A 71 0.07 15.29 22.88
CA LEU A 71 -0.10 15.76 21.51
C LEU A 71 -1.50 16.34 21.33
N GLU A 72 -1.56 17.63 21.06
CA GLU A 72 -2.80 18.29 20.65
C GLU A 72 -2.93 18.24 19.12
N SER A 73 -4.03 17.68 18.64
CA SER A 73 -4.33 17.60 17.19
C SER A 73 -4.33 18.99 16.52
N ALA A 74 -4.76 20.04 17.23
CA ALA A 74 -4.74 21.42 16.74
C ALA A 74 -3.30 21.94 16.49
N ALA A 75 -2.32 21.54 17.29
CA ALA A 75 -0.93 21.90 17.07
C ALA A 75 -0.37 21.25 15.80
N LEU A 76 -0.76 19.99 15.54
CA LEU A 76 -0.42 19.30 14.29
C LEU A 76 -1.01 20.04 13.07
N GLY A 77 -2.28 20.44 13.12
CA GLY A 77 -2.92 21.16 12.02
C GLY A 77 -2.19 22.46 11.65
N LYS A 78 -1.76 23.25 12.66
CA LYS A 78 -0.97 24.47 12.44
C LYS A 78 0.37 24.17 11.76
N ARG A 79 1.10 23.14 12.20
CA ARG A 79 2.38 22.74 11.61
C ARG A 79 2.22 22.21 10.18
N LEU A 80 1.21 21.36 9.94
CA LEU A 80 0.92 20.85 8.60
C LEU A 80 0.58 21.97 7.62
N ARG A 81 -0.14 22.99 8.07
CA ARG A 81 -0.42 24.19 7.26
C ARG A 81 0.86 24.95 6.91
N SER A 82 1.76 25.15 7.88
CA SER A 82 2.98 25.95 7.66
C SER A 82 4.10 25.20 6.94
N GLU A 83 4.25 23.89 7.16
CA GLU A 83 5.40 23.11 6.69
C GLU A 83 5.11 22.26 5.44
N VAL A 84 3.84 21.86 5.25
CA VAL A 84 3.41 20.99 4.13
C VAL A 84 2.50 21.74 3.17
N ASP A 85 2.03 22.93 3.55
CA ASP A 85 1.00 23.71 2.83
C ASP A 85 -0.30 22.91 2.63
N LEU A 86 -0.69 22.15 3.66
CA LEU A 86 -1.86 21.28 3.59
C LEU A 86 -3.17 22.12 3.54
N PRO A 87 -4.19 21.71 2.77
CA PRO A 87 -5.47 22.41 2.69
C PRO A 87 -6.09 22.70 4.07
N ALA A 88 -6.77 23.85 4.17
CA ALA A 88 -7.36 24.30 5.44
C ALA A 88 -8.39 23.30 5.98
N GLU A 89 -9.12 22.65 5.06
CA GLU A 89 -10.05 21.57 5.37
C GLU A 89 -9.38 20.46 6.19
N LEU A 90 -8.26 19.89 5.71
CA LEU A 90 -7.51 18.85 6.43
C LEU A 90 -6.87 19.40 7.72
N CYS A 91 -6.37 20.63 7.70
CA CYS A 91 -5.76 21.25 8.88
C CYS A 91 -6.76 21.57 10.01
N GLN A 92 -8.05 21.53 9.72
CA GLN A 92 -9.14 21.72 10.70
C GLN A 92 -9.91 20.41 10.97
N ASP A 93 -9.64 19.38 10.18
CA ASP A 93 -10.28 18.08 10.29
C ASP A 93 -9.76 17.30 11.49
N ARG A 94 -10.54 17.32 12.57
CA ARG A 94 -10.19 16.65 13.83
C ARG A 94 -9.88 15.16 13.64
N ALA A 95 -10.66 14.45 12.84
CA ALA A 95 -10.51 13.00 12.68
C ALA A 95 -9.24 12.65 11.88
N PHE A 96 -8.91 13.44 10.86
CA PHE A 96 -7.65 13.34 10.15
C PHE A 96 -6.46 13.62 11.08
N LEU A 97 -6.51 14.73 11.83
CA LEU A 97 -5.41 15.15 12.70
C LEU A 97 -5.16 14.14 13.84
N GLU A 98 -6.21 13.63 14.49
CA GLU A 98 -6.08 12.60 15.52
C GLU A 98 -5.46 11.31 14.95
N SER A 99 -5.91 10.88 13.77
CA SER A 99 -5.37 9.69 13.10
C SER A 99 -3.90 9.89 12.69
N ALA A 100 -3.56 11.04 12.10
CA ALA A 100 -2.21 11.37 11.69
C ALA A 100 -1.24 11.46 12.88
N LEU A 101 -1.72 11.95 14.02
CA LEU A 101 -0.93 12.07 15.24
C LEU A 101 -0.64 10.71 15.89
N LEU A 102 -1.64 9.83 15.93
CA LEU A 102 -1.47 8.44 16.37
C LEU A 102 -0.55 7.67 15.42
N ALA A 103 -0.71 7.86 14.10
CA ALA A 103 0.22 7.34 13.10
C ALA A 103 1.66 7.84 13.33
N GLY A 104 1.85 9.13 13.62
CA GLY A 104 3.14 9.71 13.99
C GLY A 104 3.78 9.03 15.21
N ARG A 105 3.00 8.74 16.26
CA ARG A 105 3.46 7.97 17.43
C ARG A 105 3.87 6.55 17.07
N ILE A 106 3.10 5.86 16.23
CA ILE A 106 3.41 4.50 15.78
C ILE A 106 4.74 4.49 15.02
N ILE A 107 4.95 5.47 14.13
CA ILE A 107 6.19 5.62 13.36
C ILE A 107 7.37 5.89 14.31
N GLU A 108 7.16 6.67 15.36
CA GLU A 108 8.21 6.98 16.33
C GLU A 108 8.56 5.80 17.22
N ASP A 109 7.56 5.14 17.80
CA ASP A 109 7.75 3.99 18.68
C ASP A 109 8.40 2.81 17.93
N ALA A 110 8.10 2.66 16.64
CA ALA A 110 8.61 1.63 15.73
C ALA A 110 8.72 0.23 16.35
N LYS A 111 7.77 -0.13 17.23
CA LYS A 111 7.81 -1.36 18.01
C LYS A 111 7.64 -2.58 17.11
N GLY A 112 8.42 -3.63 17.40
CA GLY A 112 8.25 -4.95 16.80
C GLY A 112 6.88 -5.55 17.10
N ILE A 113 6.52 -6.60 16.36
CA ILE A 113 5.24 -7.30 16.53
C ILE A 113 5.26 -8.07 17.86
N PRO A 114 4.29 -7.88 18.77
CA PRO A 114 4.20 -8.64 20.00
C PRO A 114 4.11 -10.15 19.74
N VAL A 115 4.85 -10.96 20.50
CA VAL A 115 4.92 -12.42 20.30
C VAL A 115 3.54 -13.08 20.36
N GLY A 116 2.67 -12.65 21.29
CA GLY A 116 1.31 -13.16 21.40
C GLY A 116 0.47 -12.90 20.15
N LEU A 117 0.54 -11.66 19.62
CA LEU A 117 -0.14 -11.28 18.38
C LEU A 117 0.39 -12.09 17.19
N ALA A 118 1.72 -12.22 17.09
CA ALA A 118 2.35 -12.98 16.02
C ALA A 118 1.90 -14.45 16.04
N ASN A 119 1.85 -15.07 17.22
CA ASN A 119 1.40 -16.45 17.37
C ASN A 119 -0.08 -16.62 17.00
N GLY A 120 -0.95 -15.68 17.39
CA GLY A 120 -2.37 -15.70 17.00
C GLY A 120 -2.55 -15.67 15.49
N ILE A 121 -1.84 -14.79 14.79
CA ILE A 121 -1.89 -14.71 13.32
C ILE A 121 -1.39 -15.99 12.67
N TYR A 122 -0.27 -16.57 13.15
CA TYR A 122 0.24 -17.83 12.61
C TYR A 122 -0.70 -19.02 12.86
N SER A 123 -1.55 -18.99 13.90
CA SER A 123 -2.53 -20.05 14.14
C SER A 123 -3.81 -19.92 13.31
N GLU A 124 -4.21 -18.69 12.98
CA GLU A 124 -5.46 -18.41 12.28
C GLU A 124 -5.32 -18.34 10.76
N GLU A 125 -4.16 -17.91 10.27
CA GLU A 125 -3.92 -17.72 8.85
C GLU A 125 -3.25 -18.94 8.21
N ALA A 126 -3.45 -19.11 6.90
CA ALA A 126 -2.82 -20.20 6.15
C ALA A 126 -1.28 -20.10 6.22
N SER A 127 -0.61 -21.25 6.36
CA SER A 127 0.87 -21.35 6.38
C SER A 127 1.50 -21.20 4.99
N ARG A 128 1.07 -20.19 4.22
CA ARG A 128 1.56 -19.85 2.89
C ARG A 128 1.75 -18.34 2.78
N CYS A 129 2.74 -17.91 2.01
CA CYS A 129 2.94 -16.49 1.74
C CYS A 129 1.74 -15.93 0.98
N TYR A 130 1.11 -14.86 1.47
CA TYR A 130 -0.04 -14.26 0.78
C TYR A 130 0.33 -13.68 -0.61
N ILE A 131 1.60 -13.29 -0.82
CA ILE A 131 2.10 -12.72 -2.07
C ILE A 131 2.35 -13.82 -3.12
N CYS A 132 3.21 -14.80 -2.82
CA CYS A 132 3.69 -15.79 -3.80
C CYS A 132 3.17 -17.22 -3.57
N ALA A 133 2.36 -17.44 -2.54
CA ALA A 133 1.78 -18.72 -2.16
C ALA A 133 2.78 -19.86 -1.86
N ILE A 134 4.08 -19.59 -1.70
CA ILE A 134 5.00 -20.64 -1.22
C ILE A 134 4.64 -21.05 0.22
N PRO A 135 4.75 -22.34 0.59
CA PRO A 135 4.61 -22.77 1.98
C PRO A 135 5.64 -22.07 2.87
N LEU A 136 5.20 -21.66 4.06
CA LEU A 136 6.06 -20.95 5.00
C LEU A 136 6.74 -21.91 5.97
N GLN A 137 8.05 -21.74 6.16
CA GLN A 137 8.85 -22.57 7.07
C GLN A 137 9.17 -21.81 8.36
N LYS A 138 9.06 -22.52 9.50
CA LYS A 138 9.52 -21.99 10.79
C LYS A 138 11.03 -22.17 10.97
N LEU A 139 11.57 -23.26 10.45
CA LEU A 139 12.98 -23.62 10.54
C LEU A 139 13.77 -22.79 9.51
N HIS A 140 15.05 -22.56 9.78
CA HIS A 140 16.00 -21.84 8.89
C HIS A 140 15.66 -20.36 8.63
N PRO A 141 15.99 -19.44 9.57
CA PRO A 141 15.67 -18.00 9.46
C PRO A 141 16.31 -17.25 8.29
N ASN A 142 17.26 -17.88 7.60
CA ASN A 142 17.97 -17.31 6.45
C ASN A 142 17.41 -17.79 5.10
N GLN A 143 16.43 -18.70 5.10
CA GLN A 143 15.81 -19.18 3.87
C GLN A 143 14.74 -18.21 3.37
N ARG A 144 14.54 -18.20 2.04
CA ARG A 144 13.57 -17.31 1.38
C ARG A 144 12.14 -17.54 1.85
N ASP A 145 11.80 -18.79 2.18
CA ASP A 145 10.49 -19.27 2.60
C ASP A 145 10.29 -19.18 4.12
N HIS A 146 11.26 -18.64 4.86
CA HIS A 146 11.13 -18.40 6.28
C HIS A 146 9.89 -17.53 6.54
N ARG A 147 9.04 -17.99 7.46
CA ARG A 147 7.81 -17.30 7.84
C ARG A 147 8.14 -15.96 8.48
N SER A 148 7.45 -14.93 8.03
CA SER A 148 7.48 -13.59 8.61
C SER A 148 6.06 -13.02 8.62
N LEU A 149 5.88 -11.90 9.30
CA LEU A 149 4.64 -11.13 9.25
C LEU A 149 4.91 -9.83 8.54
N ASP A 150 4.09 -9.54 7.54
CA ASP A 150 4.12 -8.32 6.76
C ASP A 150 3.02 -7.38 7.23
N HIS A 151 3.38 -6.11 7.45
CA HIS A 151 2.44 -5.02 7.64
C HIS A 151 1.89 -4.60 6.28
N LEU A 152 0.61 -4.86 6.02
CA LEU A 152 -0.04 -4.49 4.77
C LEU A 152 0.10 -2.98 4.55
N TRP A 153 -0.37 -2.16 5.49
CA TRP A 153 0.02 -0.77 5.59
C TRP A 153 1.35 -0.64 6.35
N PRO A 154 2.40 -0.04 5.77
CA PRO A 154 3.73 -0.02 6.39
C PRO A 154 3.80 0.70 7.73
N LEU A 155 4.63 0.17 8.64
CA LEU A 155 4.90 0.81 9.94
C LEU A 155 5.45 2.24 9.79
N SER A 156 6.28 2.49 8.78
CA SER A 156 6.82 3.82 8.44
C SER A 156 5.77 4.83 7.97
N LEU A 157 4.54 4.39 7.75
CA LEU A 157 3.37 5.20 7.39
C LEU A 157 2.26 5.13 8.43
N GLY A 158 2.58 4.70 9.65
CA GLY A 158 1.61 4.60 10.75
C GLY A 158 0.75 3.34 10.72
N GLY A 159 1.22 2.29 10.05
CA GLY A 159 0.58 0.98 10.06
C GLY A 159 0.91 0.22 11.34
N GLU A 160 0.03 0.30 12.34
CA GLU A 160 0.22 -0.38 13.60
C GLU A 160 0.31 -1.91 13.46
N SER A 161 1.00 -2.53 14.40
CA SER A 161 1.03 -3.99 14.59
C SER A 161 -0.29 -4.46 15.18
N ALA A 162 -1.32 -4.52 14.34
CA ALA A 162 -2.66 -5.01 14.69
C ALA A 162 -3.04 -6.18 13.79
N GLU A 163 -3.95 -7.04 14.28
CA GLU A 163 -4.39 -8.24 13.58
C GLU A 163 -4.94 -7.92 12.17
N GLY A 164 -5.65 -6.80 12.01
CA GLY A 164 -6.19 -6.33 10.73
C GLY A 164 -5.15 -5.82 9.72
N ASN A 165 -3.90 -5.61 10.14
CA ASN A 165 -2.83 -5.07 9.31
C ASN A 165 -1.70 -6.08 9.03
N LEU A 166 -1.78 -7.29 9.59
CA LEU A 166 -0.70 -8.28 9.49
C LEU A 166 -1.12 -9.50 8.67
N MET A 167 -0.22 -9.94 7.78
CA MET A 167 -0.38 -11.15 6.97
C MET A 167 0.89 -12.01 6.97
N PRO A 168 0.77 -13.35 6.96
CA PRO A 168 1.92 -14.23 6.78
C PRO A 168 2.57 -14.04 5.39
N ALA A 169 3.86 -13.73 5.39
CA ALA A 169 4.65 -13.59 4.18
C ALA A 169 5.97 -14.35 4.32
N CYS A 170 6.51 -14.82 3.20
CA CYS A 170 7.87 -15.31 3.21
C CYS A 170 8.84 -14.13 3.37
N LYS A 171 9.98 -14.37 4.03
CA LYS A 171 11.03 -13.37 4.28
C LYS A 171 11.40 -12.62 3.01
N ASP A 172 11.60 -13.34 1.91
CA ASP A 172 11.99 -12.75 0.62
C ASP A 172 10.96 -11.75 0.07
N CYS A 173 9.66 -12.09 0.09
CA CYS A 173 8.62 -11.15 -0.38
C CYS A 173 8.49 -9.94 0.55
N ASN A 174 8.58 -10.15 1.87
CA ASN A 174 8.47 -9.09 2.86
C ASN A 174 9.65 -8.09 2.75
N GLU A 175 10.88 -8.60 2.63
CA GLU A 175 12.09 -7.80 2.45
C GLU A 175 12.15 -7.04 1.12
N LYS A 176 11.55 -7.58 0.05
CA LYS A 176 11.41 -6.88 -1.23
C LYS A 176 10.32 -5.81 -1.20
N LYS A 177 9.22 -6.07 -0.49
CA LYS A 177 8.12 -5.12 -0.31
C LYS A 177 8.53 -3.87 0.48
N ARG A 178 9.27 -4.06 1.58
CA ARG A 178 9.71 -2.96 2.46
C ARG A 178 8.53 -2.05 2.85
N HIS A 179 8.62 -0.78 2.48
CA HIS A 179 7.68 0.28 2.82
C HIS A 179 6.67 0.58 1.71
N MET A 180 6.52 -0.31 0.72
CA MET A 180 5.51 -0.13 -0.33
C MET A 180 4.12 -0.26 0.27
N ALA A 181 3.32 0.79 0.13
CA ALA A 181 1.95 0.91 0.63
C ALA A 181 0.88 0.83 -0.47
N THR A 182 1.26 1.14 -1.71
CA THR A 182 0.41 1.00 -2.89
C THR A 182 1.27 0.73 -4.11
N TRP A 183 0.64 0.32 -5.21
CA TRP A 183 1.30 0.19 -6.51
C TRP A 183 1.77 1.54 -7.09
N ALA A 184 1.27 2.67 -6.57
CA ALA A 184 1.74 3.99 -7.00
C ALA A 184 3.19 4.29 -6.59
N LEU A 185 3.74 3.50 -5.66
CA LEU A 185 5.16 3.55 -5.25
C LEU A 185 6.05 2.57 -6.03
N ALA A 186 5.47 1.78 -6.94
CA ALA A 186 6.24 0.91 -7.80
C ALA A 186 6.98 1.72 -8.89
N PRO A 187 8.10 1.21 -9.44
CA PRO A 187 8.71 1.79 -10.62
C PRO A 187 7.69 1.87 -11.76
N ILE A 188 7.37 3.08 -12.18
CA ILE A 188 6.24 3.40 -13.08
C ILE A 188 6.53 3.02 -14.55
N ALA A 189 7.79 2.81 -14.91
CA ALA A 189 8.20 2.65 -16.30
C ALA A 189 9.05 1.40 -16.44
N ALA A 190 8.41 0.30 -16.83
CA ALA A 190 9.16 -0.88 -17.22
C ALA A 190 8.52 -1.44 -18.50
N TYR A 191 9.06 -1.01 -19.64
CA TYR A 191 8.85 -1.68 -20.92
C TYR A 191 9.73 -2.92 -20.90
N HIS A 192 9.12 -4.11 -20.91
CA HIS A 192 9.85 -5.31 -21.28
C HIS A 192 9.22 -5.96 -22.50
N VAL A 193 10.11 -6.34 -23.42
CA VAL A 193 9.83 -7.34 -24.42
C VAL A 193 10.25 -8.65 -23.81
N ALA A 194 9.29 -9.54 -23.58
CA ALA A 194 9.57 -10.88 -23.09
C ALA A 194 9.54 -11.87 -24.25
N ASP A 195 10.49 -12.80 -24.26
CA ASP A 195 10.44 -13.96 -25.13
C ASP A 195 9.54 -15.05 -24.55
N LYS A 196 9.10 -15.99 -25.41
CA LYS A 196 8.27 -17.13 -24.99
C LYS A 196 8.96 -17.89 -23.85
N GLY A 197 8.25 -18.11 -22.75
CA GLY A 197 8.76 -18.88 -21.61
C GLY A 197 9.62 -18.08 -20.63
N VAL A 198 9.73 -16.75 -20.78
CA VAL A 198 10.36 -15.90 -19.77
C VAL A 198 9.40 -15.64 -18.62
N THR A 199 9.79 -16.05 -17.42
CA THR A 199 9.11 -15.69 -16.16
C THR A 199 9.23 -14.19 -15.94
N LEU A 200 8.16 -13.53 -15.48
CA LEU A 200 8.21 -12.12 -15.07
C LEU A 200 9.45 -11.84 -14.21
N PRO A 201 10.20 -10.75 -14.48
CA PRO A 201 11.31 -10.36 -13.63
C PRO A 201 10.89 -10.29 -12.16
N GLU A 202 11.78 -10.79 -11.29
CA GLU A 202 11.57 -10.79 -9.85
C GLU A 202 11.21 -9.39 -9.31
N THR A 203 11.79 -8.36 -9.91
CA THR A 203 11.61 -6.95 -9.57
C THR A 203 10.18 -6.46 -9.74
N TRP A 204 9.37 -7.13 -10.56
CA TRP A 204 7.98 -6.75 -10.84
C TRP A 204 6.96 -7.46 -9.96
N ARG A 205 7.37 -8.55 -9.29
CA ARG A 205 6.49 -9.38 -8.48
C ARG A 205 5.71 -8.56 -7.45
N ILE A 206 6.42 -7.71 -6.73
CA ILE A 206 5.87 -6.91 -5.63
C ILE A 206 4.95 -5.80 -6.16
N PRO A 207 5.36 -4.96 -7.14
CA PRO A 207 4.46 -4.03 -7.81
C PRO A 207 3.14 -4.64 -8.28
N LEU A 208 3.21 -5.80 -8.95
CA LEU A 208 2.03 -6.47 -9.50
C LEU A 208 1.13 -7.06 -8.42
N ALA A 209 1.72 -7.62 -7.35
CA ALA A 209 0.96 -8.00 -6.18
C ALA A 209 0.20 -6.80 -5.61
N TRP A 210 0.85 -5.65 -5.45
CA TRP A 210 0.19 -4.46 -4.94
C TRP A 210 -0.92 -3.93 -5.85
N ALA A 211 -0.75 -4.02 -7.17
CA ALA A 211 -1.80 -3.68 -8.13
C ALA A 211 -3.01 -4.61 -7.97
N THR A 212 -2.80 -5.93 -7.88
CA THR A 212 -3.86 -6.92 -7.62
C THR A 212 -4.55 -6.67 -6.28
N LEU A 213 -3.79 -6.38 -5.22
CA LEU A 213 -4.32 -6.10 -3.89
C LEU A 213 -5.21 -4.86 -3.89
N MET A 214 -4.73 -3.74 -4.48
CA MET A 214 -5.52 -2.52 -4.56
C MET A 214 -6.77 -2.72 -5.40
N LYS A 215 -6.67 -3.43 -6.53
CA LYS A 215 -7.84 -3.80 -7.33
C LYS A 215 -8.85 -4.55 -6.47
N ALA A 216 -8.43 -5.59 -5.74
CA ALA A 216 -9.31 -6.38 -4.89
C ALA A 216 -9.92 -5.59 -3.71
N ALA A 217 -9.19 -4.60 -3.18
CA ALA A 217 -9.67 -3.74 -2.10
C ALA A 217 -10.70 -2.70 -2.57
N MET A 218 -10.54 -2.23 -3.81
CA MET A 218 -11.38 -1.21 -4.45
C MET A 218 -12.60 -1.80 -5.19
N ASN A 219 -12.67 -3.12 -5.41
CA ASN A 219 -13.68 -3.73 -6.27
C ASN A 219 -15.08 -3.91 -5.62
N ASP A 220 -16.10 -4.02 -6.48
CA ASP A 220 -17.46 -4.53 -6.19
C ASP A 220 -18.37 -3.72 -5.26
N GLY A 221 -18.16 -2.40 -5.15
CA GLY A 221 -19.07 -1.53 -4.37
C GLY A 221 -19.11 -1.81 -2.86
N ARG A 222 -18.25 -2.71 -2.37
CA ARG A 222 -18.10 -3.06 -0.95
C ARG A 222 -16.68 -2.79 -0.50
N LEU A 223 -16.50 -1.78 0.35
CA LEU A 223 -15.20 -1.46 0.92
C LEU A 223 -14.68 -2.62 1.79
N ARG A 224 -13.53 -3.19 1.41
CA ARG A 224 -12.83 -4.24 2.16
C ARG A 224 -11.61 -3.65 2.86
N THR A 225 -11.16 -4.27 3.95
CA THR A 225 -9.83 -3.98 4.49
C THR A 225 -8.76 -4.58 3.57
N LEU A 226 -7.53 -4.07 3.66
CA LEU A 226 -6.40 -4.65 2.90
C LEU A 226 -6.22 -6.14 3.22
N LYS A 227 -6.40 -6.55 4.49
CA LYS A 227 -6.32 -7.97 4.89
C LYS A 227 -7.39 -8.82 4.21
N SER A 228 -8.64 -8.36 4.19
CA SER A 228 -9.74 -9.07 3.52
C SER A 228 -9.52 -9.16 2.01
N ALA A 229 -9.04 -8.08 1.39
CA ALA A 229 -8.68 -8.06 -0.02
C ALA A 229 -7.53 -9.05 -0.32
N ALA A 230 -6.47 -9.03 0.49
CA ALA A 230 -5.34 -9.95 0.37
C ALA A 230 -5.78 -11.40 0.45
N LYS A 231 -6.63 -11.76 1.42
CA LYS A 231 -7.20 -13.13 1.57
C LYS A 231 -8.01 -13.57 0.36
N THR A 232 -8.77 -12.66 -0.25
CA THR A 232 -9.57 -12.96 -1.44
C THR A 232 -8.70 -13.16 -2.68
N ALA A 233 -7.59 -12.43 -2.78
CA ALA A 233 -6.76 -12.36 -3.98
C ALA A 233 -5.55 -13.33 -3.99
N GLN A 234 -5.38 -14.22 -3.00
CA GLN A 234 -4.16 -15.04 -2.89
C GLN A 234 -4.00 -16.08 -4.01
N PRO A 235 -2.76 -16.30 -4.53
CA PRO A 235 -1.59 -15.45 -4.37
C PRO A 235 -1.83 -14.08 -5.00
N VAL A 236 -1.50 -13.04 -4.26
CA VAL A 236 -1.73 -11.68 -4.74
C VAL A 236 -0.81 -11.36 -5.94
N ALA A 237 0.41 -11.91 -5.98
CA ALA A 237 1.25 -11.82 -7.16
C ALA A 237 0.64 -12.65 -8.32
N PRO A 238 0.24 -12.00 -9.43
CA PRO A 238 -0.41 -12.69 -10.52
C PRO A 238 0.58 -13.58 -11.27
N ASN A 239 0.11 -14.72 -11.76
CA ASN A 239 0.81 -15.48 -12.78
C ASN A 239 0.42 -14.92 -14.15
N VAL A 240 1.28 -14.09 -14.74
CA VAL A 240 1.01 -13.49 -16.06
C VAL A 240 1.72 -14.32 -17.13
N PRO A 241 0.99 -15.11 -17.95
CA PRO A 241 1.59 -15.76 -19.10
C PRO A 241 1.96 -14.69 -20.15
N LEU A 242 3.24 -14.67 -20.55
CA LEU A 242 3.73 -13.76 -21.59
C LEU A 242 3.77 -14.48 -22.94
N GLU A 243 3.14 -13.88 -23.95
CA GLU A 243 3.13 -14.29 -25.34
C GLU A 243 4.41 -13.84 -26.05
N HIS A 244 4.86 -14.64 -27.03
CA HIS A 244 6.10 -14.36 -27.75
C HIS A 244 5.98 -13.10 -28.63
N ARG A 245 7.00 -12.22 -28.57
CA ARG A 245 7.16 -11.03 -29.43
C ARG A 245 6.11 -9.94 -29.20
N ARG A 246 5.51 -9.90 -28.00
CA ARG A 246 4.61 -8.81 -27.59
C ARG A 246 5.34 -7.93 -26.57
N GLY A 247 5.28 -6.61 -26.78
CA GLY A 247 5.72 -5.65 -25.77
C GLY A 247 4.65 -5.56 -24.68
N TYR A 248 5.07 -5.63 -23.42
CA TYR A 248 4.17 -5.51 -22.28
C TYR A 248 4.48 -4.24 -21.50
N VAL A 249 3.43 -3.46 -21.20
CA VAL A 249 3.51 -2.28 -20.33
C VAL A 249 2.78 -2.61 -19.04
N PHE A 250 3.51 -2.65 -17.92
CA PHE A 250 2.97 -3.14 -16.65
C PHE A 250 2.24 -2.10 -15.80
N MET A 251 2.21 -0.83 -16.25
CA MET A 251 1.11 0.07 -15.86
C MET A 251 -0.25 -0.57 -16.18
N GLU A 252 -0.29 -1.38 -17.25
CA GLU A 252 -1.45 -2.05 -17.80
C GLU A 252 -1.44 -3.56 -17.62
N THR A 253 -0.78 -4.18 -16.64
CA THR A 253 -1.03 -5.62 -16.38
C THR A 253 -2.46 -5.93 -15.87
N MET A 254 -3.32 -4.91 -15.85
CA MET A 254 -4.76 -5.08 -15.80
C MET A 254 -5.46 -4.91 -17.17
N GLN A 255 -4.74 -4.87 -18.30
CA GLN A 255 -5.32 -5.11 -19.62
C GLN A 255 -5.87 -6.52 -19.58
N MET A 256 -7.20 -6.57 -19.62
CA MET A 256 -7.94 -7.80 -19.76
C MET A 256 -7.45 -8.48 -21.03
N ALA A 257 -7.28 -9.79 -20.98
CA ALA A 257 -7.30 -10.58 -22.19
C ALA A 257 -8.54 -10.18 -23.00
N GLY A 258 -8.35 -9.71 -24.23
CA GLY A 258 -9.44 -9.40 -25.16
C GLY A 258 -9.43 -7.98 -25.71
N ALA A 259 -8.68 -7.81 -26.80
CA ALA A 259 -9.20 -7.22 -28.03
C ALA A 259 -8.71 -8.11 -29.18
#